data_AF-A0A2M8G5I2-F1
#
_entry.id   AF-A0A2M8G5I2-F1
#
_cell.length_a   1.000
_cell.length_b   1.000
_cell.length_c   1.000
_cell.angle_alpha   90.00
_cell.angle_beta   90.00
_cell.angle_gamma   90.00
#
_symmetry.space_group_name_H-M   'P 1'
#
loop_
_entity.id
_entity.type
_entity.pdbx_description
1 polymer ?
#
loop_
_entity_poly.entity_id
_entity_poly.type
_entity_poly.pdbx_seq_one_letter_code
_entity_poly.pdbx_strand_id
1 'polypeptide(L)'
;MKENTAVIGLRLKNFREVKGMTQQELELGIGASFGHISRIESGKINPTKETLLKISEELNLSLKEKLILLDLHTNPASDDEVKAAIEHCAHYFESTQNPVYLADDFWFTFTGNETMLKLIGAPTYGLGKDKFIKEHWRTHILQ
;
A
#
# COMPACT_ATOMS: atom_id res chain seq x y z
N MET A 1 -10.77 -11.53 16.94
CA MET A 1 -11.17 -11.75 15.53
C MET A 1 -11.85 -10.55 14.85
N LYS A 2 -12.39 -9.55 15.57
CA LYS A 2 -13.06 -8.39 14.93
C LYS A 2 -12.12 -7.41 14.21
N GLU A 3 -10.86 -7.30 14.62
CA GLU A 3 -9.90 -6.35 14.02
C GLU A 3 -9.59 -6.64 12.55
N ASN A 4 -9.46 -7.92 12.16
CA ASN A 4 -9.07 -8.26 10.79
C ASN A 4 -10.17 -7.90 9.76
N THR A 5 -11.44 -8.05 10.13
CA THR A 5 -12.56 -7.77 9.22
C THR A 5 -12.67 -6.30 8.80
N ALA A 6 -12.41 -5.37 9.73
CA ALA A 6 -12.46 -3.94 9.44
C ALA A 6 -11.34 -3.52 8.48
N VAL A 7 -10.13 -4.04 8.69
CA VAL A 7 -8.97 -3.78 7.84
C VAL A 7 -9.17 -4.32 6.42
N ILE A 8 -9.66 -5.56 6.29
CA ILE A 8 -9.99 -6.14 4.97
C ILE A 8 -11.06 -5.29 4.25
N GLY A 9 -12.11 -4.87 4.98
CA GLY A 9 -13.16 -4.02 4.44
C GLY A 9 -12.64 -2.68 3.90
N LEU A 10 -11.72 -2.04 4.64
CA LEU A 10 -11.10 -0.79 4.23
C LEU A 10 -10.20 -0.97 2.99
N ARG A 11 -9.34 -1.99 2.98
CA ARG A 11 -8.50 -2.33 1.81
C ARG A 11 -9.34 -2.58 0.56
N LEU A 12 -10.42 -3.34 0.70
CA LEU A 12 -11.36 -3.60 -0.39
C LEU A 12 -11.93 -2.29 -0.95
N LYS A 13 -12.45 -1.43 -0.06
CA LYS A 13 -13.01 -0.14 -0.46
C LYS A 13 -12.00 0.68 -1.25
N ASN A 14 -10.76 0.76 -0.78
CA ASN A 14 -9.70 1.54 -1.41
C ASN A 14 -9.36 0.99 -2.81
N PHE A 15 -9.18 -0.32 -2.95
CA PHE A 15 -8.95 -0.92 -4.27
C PHE A 15 -10.13 -0.69 -5.22
N ARG A 16 -11.37 -0.83 -4.75
CA ARG A 16 -12.57 -0.58 -5.55
C ARG A 16 -12.63 0.87 -6.05
N GLU A 17 -12.38 1.83 -5.17
CA GLU A 17 -12.41 3.27 -5.51
C GLU A 17 -11.31 3.66 -6.49
N VAL A 18 -10.10 3.12 -6.33
CA VAL A 18 -8.98 3.32 -7.28
C VAL A 18 -9.32 2.77 -8.67
N LYS A 19 -10.07 1.66 -8.74
CA LYS A 19 -10.55 1.09 -10.01
C LYS A 19 -11.78 1.80 -10.56
N GLY A 20 -12.30 2.82 -9.86
CA GLY A 20 -13.45 3.61 -10.31
C GLY A 20 -14.78 2.86 -10.31
N MET A 21 -14.89 1.74 -9.56
CA MET A 21 -16.11 0.92 -9.51
C MET A 21 -17.00 1.33 -8.34
N THR A 22 -18.31 1.29 -8.53
CA THR A 22 -19.29 1.37 -7.44
C THR A 22 -19.42 0.04 -6.71
N GLN A 23 -19.97 0.04 -5.49
CA GLN A 23 -20.25 -1.20 -4.75
C GLN A 23 -21.18 -2.13 -5.55
N GLN A 24 -22.15 -1.54 -6.26
CA GLN A 24 -23.18 -2.26 -7.02
C GLN A 24 -22.61 -2.92 -8.28
N GLU A 25 -21.71 -2.23 -8.98
CA GLU A 25 -20.98 -2.81 -10.13
C GLU A 25 -20.12 -3.99 -9.69
N LEU A 26 -19.41 -3.86 -8.57
CA LEU A 26 -18.61 -4.96 -8.03
C LEU A 26 -19.48 -6.15 -7.59
N GLU A 27 -20.63 -5.88 -6.94
CA GLU A 27 -21.60 -6.92 -6.58
C GLU A 27 -22.11 -7.68 -7.80
N LEU A 28 -22.46 -6.96 -8.86
CA LEU A 28 -22.91 -7.54 -10.13
C LEU A 28 -21.82 -8.41 -10.75
N GLY A 29 -20.58 -7.90 -10.82
CA GLY A 29 -19.44 -8.59 -11.43
C GLY A 29 -19.11 -9.93 -10.75
N ILE A 30 -19.16 -9.98 -9.42
CA ILE A 30 -18.88 -11.22 -8.67
C ILE A 30 -20.10 -12.11 -8.43
N GLY A 31 -21.29 -11.71 -8.92
CA GLY A 31 -22.55 -12.42 -8.68
C GLY A 31 -22.99 -12.42 -7.21
N ALA A 32 -22.69 -11.36 -6.46
CA ALA A 32 -23.10 -11.19 -5.07
C ALA A 32 -24.49 -10.56 -4.94
N SER A 33 -25.12 -10.76 -3.78
CA SER A 33 -26.37 -10.09 -3.45
C SER A 33 -26.17 -8.60 -3.18
N PHE A 34 -27.22 -7.81 -3.44
CA PHE A 34 -27.20 -6.37 -3.21
C PHE A 34 -26.86 -6.03 -1.74
N GLY A 35 -25.94 -5.09 -1.55
CA GLY A 35 -25.46 -4.67 -0.23
C GLY A 35 -24.51 -5.67 0.44
N HIS A 36 -24.04 -6.70 -0.27
CA HIS A 36 -23.00 -7.61 0.20
C HIS A 36 -21.65 -6.90 0.35
N ILE A 37 -21.20 -6.17 -0.68
CA ILE A 37 -19.94 -5.41 -0.65
C ILE A 37 -20.00 -4.32 0.40
N SER A 38 -21.12 -3.61 0.51
CA SER A 38 -21.32 -2.58 1.56
C SER A 38 -21.09 -3.12 2.98
N ARG A 39 -21.57 -4.34 3.27
CA ARG A 39 -21.38 -4.99 4.58
C ARG A 39 -19.93 -5.45 4.79
N ILE A 40 -19.22 -5.86 3.74
CA ILE A 40 -17.80 -6.18 3.82
C ILE A 40 -17.00 -4.91 4.10
N GLU A 41 -17.20 -3.85 3.32
CA GLU A 41 -16.47 -2.58 3.45
C GLU A 41 -16.69 -1.88 4.80
N SER A 42 -17.87 -2.07 5.40
CA SER A 42 -18.17 -1.57 6.75
C SER A 42 -17.74 -2.50 7.88
N GLY A 43 -17.06 -3.62 7.58
CA GLY A 43 -16.59 -4.59 8.56
C GLY A 43 -17.71 -5.39 9.25
N LYS A 44 -18.96 -5.28 8.78
CA LYS A 44 -20.14 -5.94 9.37
C LYS A 44 -20.16 -7.44 9.12
N ILE A 45 -19.51 -7.91 8.06
CA ILE A 45 -19.35 -9.34 7.76
C ILE A 45 -17.91 -9.65 7.38
N ASN A 46 -17.47 -10.86 7.72
CA ASN A 46 -16.18 -11.36 7.30
C ASN A 46 -16.32 -12.11 5.97
N PRO A 47 -15.69 -11.64 4.87
CA PRO A 47 -15.75 -12.35 3.59
C PRO A 47 -14.96 -13.66 3.65
N THR A 48 -15.35 -14.64 2.85
CA THR A 48 -14.55 -15.87 2.68
C THR A 48 -13.36 -15.58 1.77
N LYS A 49 -12.32 -16.43 1.83
CA LYS A 49 -11.19 -16.36 0.89
C LYS A 49 -11.64 -16.46 -0.56
N GLU A 50 -12.62 -17.31 -0.85
CA GLU A 50 -13.20 -17.45 -2.18
C GLU A 50 -13.85 -16.14 -2.67
N THR A 51 -14.62 -15.47 -1.80
CA THR A 51 -15.22 -14.17 -2.11
C THR A 51 -14.13 -13.12 -2.37
N LEU A 52 -13.07 -13.07 -1.54
CA LEU A 52 -11.95 -12.15 -1.75
C LEU A 52 -11.20 -12.43 -3.06
N LEU A 53 -11.04 -13.68 -3.45
CA LEU A 53 -10.44 -14.04 -4.74
C LEU A 53 -11.28 -13.56 -5.92
N LYS A 54 -12.59 -13.84 -5.91
CA LYS A 54 -13.53 -13.35 -6.94
C LYS A 54 -13.49 -11.82 -7.07
N ILE A 55 -13.54 -11.13 -5.94
CA ILE A 55 -13.40 -9.67 -5.89
C ILE A 55 -12.08 -9.22 -6.50
N SER A 56 -10.97 -9.88 -6.16
CA SER A 56 -9.65 -9.51 -6.66
C SER A 56 -9.50 -9.72 -8.17
N GLU A 57 -10.19 -10.71 -8.72
CA GLU A 57 -10.23 -10.98 -10.15
C GLU A 57 -11.07 -9.92 -10.87
N GLU A 58 -12.26 -9.62 -10.35
CA GLU A 58 -13.14 -8.58 -10.91
C GLU A 58 -12.48 -7.20 -10.91
N LEU A 59 -11.78 -6.85 -9.82
CA LEU A 59 -11.01 -5.60 -9.71
C LEU A 59 -9.70 -5.60 -10.53
N ASN A 60 -9.38 -6.70 -11.22
CA ASN A 60 -8.13 -6.89 -11.96
C ASN A 60 -6.90 -6.51 -11.11
N LEU A 61 -6.82 -7.09 -9.91
CA LEU A 61 -5.70 -6.89 -9.00
C LEU A 61 -4.48 -7.70 -9.44
N SER A 62 -3.31 -7.09 -9.37
CA SER A 62 -2.02 -7.76 -9.47
C SER A 62 -1.84 -8.78 -8.34
N LEU A 63 -0.89 -9.71 -8.51
CA LEU A 63 -0.57 -10.70 -7.47
C LEU A 63 -0.26 -10.04 -6.12
N LYS A 64 0.45 -8.91 -6.14
CA LYS A 64 0.83 -8.17 -4.93
C LYS A 64 -0.38 -7.54 -4.24
N GLU A 65 -1.27 -6.90 -5.00
CA GLU A 65 -2.53 -6.35 -4.46
C GLU A 65 -3.44 -7.46 -3.90
N LYS A 66 -3.48 -8.63 -4.53
CA LYS A 66 -4.17 -9.82 -4.01
C LYS A 66 -3.65 -10.22 -2.64
N LEU A 67 -2.33 -10.28 -2.46
CA LEU A 67 -1.72 -10.61 -1.17
C LEU A 67 -2.05 -9.57 -0.09
N ILE A 68 -2.11 -8.28 -0.44
CA ILE A 68 -2.52 -7.21 0.49
C ILE A 68 -3.98 -7.42 0.92
N LEU A 69 -4.89 -7.61 -0.04
CA LEU A 69 -6.31 -7.81 0.22
C LEU A 69 -6.58 -9.05 1.08
N LEU A 70 -5.83 -10.13 0.84
CA LEU A 70 -5.94 -11.40 1.57
C LEU A 70 -5.24 -11.39 2.93
N ASP A 71 -4.60 -10.29 3.31
CA ASP A 71 -3.78 -10.18 4.53
C ASP A 71 -2.62 -11.21 4.56
N LEU A 72 -2.08 -11.51 3.38
CA LEU A 72 -0.95 -12.44 3.15
C LEU A 72 0.33 -11.71 2.72
N HIS A 73 0.39 -10.40 2.91
CA HIS A 73 1.58 -9.60 2.64
C HIS A 73 2.51 -9.65 3.85
N THR A 74 3.82 -9.55 3.62
CA THR A 74 4.77 -9.31 4.69
C THR A 74 4.46 -7.96 5.31
N ASN A 75 4.44 -7.89 6.65
CA ASN A 75 4.31 -6.62 7.34
C ASN A 75 5.43 -5.69 6.82
N PRO A 76 5.14 -4.43 6.44
CA PRO A 76 6.19 -3.51 6.05
C PRO A 76 7.20 -3.41 7.19
N ALA A 77 8.48 -3.22 6.84
CA ALA A 77 9.52 -2.99 7.83
C ALA A 77 9.05 -1.91 8.82
N SER A 78 9.19 -2.21 10.11
CA SER A 78 8.85 -1.26 11.17
C SER A 78 9.65 0.02 11.03
N ASP A 79 9.14 1.13 11.57
CA ASP A 79 9.86 2.41 11.52
C ASP A 79 11.28 2.27 12.14
N ASP A 80 11.46 1.38 13.14
CA ASP A 80 12.76 1.07 13.75
C ASP A 80 13.69 0.28 12.82
N GLU A 81 13.16 -0.74 12.11
CA GLU A 81 13.93 -1.51 11.11
C GLU A 81 14.36 -0.63 9.94
N VAL A 82 13.45 0.25 9.45
CA VAL A 82 13.75 1.22 8.41
C VAL A 82 14.84 2.18 8.86
N LYS A 83 14.74 2.71 10.08
CA LYS A 83 15.74 3.62 10.64
C LYS A 83 17.11 2.95 10.75
N ALA A 84 17.16 1.73 11.26
CA ALA A 84 18.40 0.95 11.36
C ALA A 84 19.03 0.71 9.97
N ALA A 85 18.21 0.41 8.95
CA ALA A 85 18.68 0.25 7.57
C ALA A 85 19.23 1.56 6.97
N ILE A 86 18.58 2.70 7.24
CA ILE A 86 19.06 4.03 6.82
C ILE A 86 20.42 4.33 7.46
N GLU A 87 20.54 4.13 8.78
CA GLU A 87 21.77 4.37 9.52
C GLU A 87 22.92 3.48 9.02
N HIS A 88 22.63 2.21 8.75
CA HIS A 88 23.62 1.26 8.22
C HIS A 88 24.17 1.69 6.85
N CYS A 89 23.31 2.22 5.99
CA CYS A 89 23.68 2.57 4.63
C CYS A 89 24.14 4.03 4.48
N ALA A 90 23.97 4.90 5.49
CA ALA A 90 24.18 6.35 5.39
C ALA A 90 25.52 6.76 4.76
N HIS A 91 26.62 6.07 5.13
CA HIS A 91 27.94 6.34 4.57
C HIS A 91 27.99 6.15 3.04
N TYR A 92 27.24 5.18 2.51
CA TYR A 92 27.15 4.95 1.07
C TYR A 92 26.42 6.08 0.35
N PHE A 93 25.34 6.62 0.95
CA PHE A 93 24.60 7.76 0.39
C PHE A 93 25.45 9.02 0.24
N GLU A 94 26.38 9.24 1.17
CA GLU A 94 27.25 10.42 1.20
C GLU A 94 28.50 10.29 0.32
N SER A 95 28.94 9.07 0.04
CA SER A 95 30.21 8.82 -0.69
C SER A 95 30.06 8.75 -2.22
N THR A 96 28.84 8.56 -2.73
CA THR A 96 28.58 8.39 -4.16
C THR A 96 28.00 9.63 -4.82
N GLN A 97 28.46 9.93 -6.03
CA GLN A 97 27.83 10.93 -6.90
C GLN A 97 26.70 10.36 -7.75
N ASN A 98 26.59 9.04 -7.86
CA ASN A 98 25.51 8.38 -8.60
C ASN A 98 24.19 8.47 -7.81
N PRO A 99 23.02 8.46 -8.48
CA PRO A 99 21.74 8.33 -7.80
C PRO A 99 21.70 7.08 -6.92
N VAL A 100 21.32 7.24 -5.64
CA VAL A 100 21.05 6.13 -4.74
C VAL A 100 19.81 6.41 -3.91
N TYR A 101 19.06 5.35 -3.62
CA TYR A 101 17.88 5.37 -2.78
C TYR A 101 17.76 4.05 -2.00
N LEU A 102 17.10 4.10 -0.85
CA LEU A 102 16.65 2.91 -0.12
C LEU A 102 15.16 2.76 -0.37
N ALA A 103 14.72 1.61 -0.85
CA ALA A 103 13.31 1.30 -1.01
C ALA A 103 12.98 -0.11 -0.56
N ASP A 104 11.71 -0.36 -0.21
CA ASP A 104 11.20 -1.71 -0.03
C ASP A 104 10.80 -2.34 -1.38
N ASP A 105 10.28 -3.56 -1.32
CA ASP A 105 9.75 -4.29 -2.47
C ASP A 105 8.43 -3.69 -2.99
N PHE A 106 7.81 -2.74 -2.28
CA PHE A 106 6.68 -1.92 -2.73
C PHE A 106 7.12 -0.65 -3.45
N TRP A 107 8.43 -0.46 -3.67
CA TRP A 107 9.01 0.75 -4.26
C TRP A 107 8.82 2.01 -3.40
N PHE A 108 8.45 1.87 -2.12
CA PHE A 108 8.44 3.00 -1.21
C PHE A 108 9.88 3.41 -0.90
N THR A 109 10.24 4.62 -1.30
CA THR A 109 11.62 5.11 -1.22
C THR A 109 11.90 5.84 0.09
N PHE A 110 12.40 5.12 1.11
CA PHE A 110 12.72 5.59 2.46
C PHE A 110 13.70 6.76 2.53
N THR A 111 14.74 6.74 1.68
CA THR A 111 15.72 7.83 1.62
C THR A 111 16.42 7.84 0.26
N GLY A 112 17.09 8.93 -0.09
CA GLY A 112 17.81 9.13 -1.34
C GLY A 112 18.87 10.22 -1.23
N ASN A 113 19.92 10.17 -2.06
CA ASN A 113 20.90 11.27 -2.14
C ASN A 113 20.41 12.40 -3.07
N GLU A 114 21.08 13.55 -3.04
CA GLU A 114 20.69 14.70 -3.86
C GLU A 114 20.63 14.39 -5.36
N THR A 115 21.55 13.56 -5.86
CA THR A 115 21.59 13.21 -7.29
C THR A 115 20.30 12.49 -7.71
N MET A 116 19.82 11.56 -6.88
CA MET A 116 18.54 10.89 -7.10
C MET A 116 17.37 11.87 -7.12
N LEU A 117 17.30 12.80 -6.16
CA LEU A 117 16.23 13.79 -6.09
C LEU A 117 16.21 14.70 -7.33
N LYS A 118 17.38 15.14 -7.78
CA LYS A 118 17.53 15.93 -9.03
C LYS A 118 17.06 15.13 -10.25
N LEU A 119 17.40 13.85 -10.33
CA LEU A 119 17.04 12.98 -11.45
C LEU A 119 15.52 12.83 -11.60
N ILE A 120 14.80 12.67 -10.48
CA ILE A 120 13.34 12.51 -10.50
C ILE A 120 12.58 13.84 -10.51
N GLY A 121 13.28 14.98 -10.51
CA GLY A 121 12.68 16.31 -10.48
C GLY A 121 11.97 16.64 -9.17
N ALA A 122 12.34 15.98 -8.05
CA ALA A 122 11.76 16.25 -6.74
C ALA A 122 12.32 17.57 -6.17
N PRO A 123 11.48 18.41 -5.52
CA PRO A 123 11.94 19.66 -4.93
C PRO A 123 12.95 19.40 -3.82
N THR A 124 14.14 19.98 -3.92
CA THR A 124 15.23 19.81 -2.94
C THR A 124 15.03 20.61 -1.64
N TYR A 125 14.03 21.49 -1.58
CA TYR A 125 13.69 22.32 -0.42
C TYR A 125 12.51 21.72 0.36
N GLY A 126 12.67 21.56 1.68
CA GLY A 126 11.64 20.99 2.57
C GLY A 126 11.83 19.49 2.90
N LEU A 127 12.80 18.85 2.26
CA LEU A 127 13.20 17.46 2.47
C LEU A 127 14.29 17.40 3.55
N GLY A 128 13.96 17.75 4.79
CA GLY A 128 14.84 17.45 5.91
C GLY A 128 15.11 15.94 5.97
N LYS A 129 16.24 15.55 6.57
CA LYS A 129 16.62 14.13 6.80
C LYS A 129 15.49 13.28 7.43
N ASP A 130 14.46 13.92 7.97
CA ASP A 130 13.28 13.35 8.65
C ASP A 130 11.97 13.38 7.84
N LYS A 131 11.95 13.84 6.58
CA LYS A 131 10.72 14.18 5.83
C LYS A 131 10.58 13.57 4.42
N PHE A 132 11.08 12.36 4.21
CA PHE A 132 10.61 11.52 3.11
C PHE A 132 9.65 10.45 3.65
N ILE A 133 8.42 10.44 3.12
CA ILE A 133 7.36 9.42 3.33
C ILE A 133 6.63 9.45 4.68
N LYS A 134 5.62 10.30 4.77
CA LYS A 134 4.35 9.87 5.41
C LYS A 134 3.09 10.27 4.63
N GLU A 135 3.14 11.20 3.68
CA GLU A 135 1.93 11.94 3.32
C GLU A 135 1.18 11.55 2.04
N HIS A 136 1.66 10.66 1.15
CA HIS A 136 0.92 10.43 -0.11
C HIS A 136 0.49 9.00 -0.44
N TRP A 137 1.11 7.96 0.15
CA TRP A 137 0.79 6.58 -0.25
C TRP A 137 0.52 5.61 0.92
N ARG A 138 1.08 5.88 2.11
CA ARG A 138 0.89 5.03 3.30
C ARG A 138 -0.55 5.05 3.82
N THR A 139 -1.28 6.15 3.60
CA THR A 139 -2.66 6.35 4.07
C THR A 139 -3.73 5.61 3.27
N HIS A 140 -3.47 5.22 2.02
CA HIS A 140 -4.51 4.68 1.14
C HIS A 140 -4.53 3.14 1.03
N ILE A 141 -3.50 2.44 1.51
CA ILE A 141 -3.39 0.97 1.29
C ILE A 141 -3.24 0.17 2.60
N LEU A 142 -2.70 0.77 3.66
CA LEU A 142 -2.25 0.04 4.86
C LEU A 142 -2.89 0.49 6.19
N GLN A 143 -3.98 1.27 6.16
CA GLN A 143 -4.83 1.50 7.33
C GLN A 143 -6.06 0.59 7.29
#